data_AF-A0A8J5YDJ8-F1
#
_entry.id   AF-A0A8J5YDJ8-F1
#
_cell.length_a   1.000
_cell.length_b   1.000
_cell.length_c   1.000
_cell.angle_alpha   90.00
_cell.angle_beta   90.00
_cell.angle_gamma   90.00
#
_symmetry.space_group_name_H-M   'P 1'
#
loop_
_entity.id
_entity.type
_entity.pdbx_description
1 polymer ?
#
loop_
_entity_poly.entity_id
_entity_poly.type
_entity_poly.pdbx_seq_one_letter_code
_entity_poly.pdbx_strand_id
1 'polypeptide(L)'
;MGAYRTEGWDTERWGSDLQSGNQFEYHAFPQTLDKLELEFKREAMELGRIRDKEEDEESYKLWECFSIFLIYHAGNPRVTPDVTRDVCLLARMMAANLFYSQIEDLIFELSMWHCSDELRVRADELHRSLRRDAKHYICIHAACSKIEFRLSDLEMSFGNKSLPVNPTVLFLVMLGTSCIKHVKSHGNCYLMVCLRFRRSNFTFTNIEQFLEPLELCYRSLCSCGDRPIADGSLIDFLRQVSTFGLSLVRLDIRQESNLHTDVLDAITKHLKIGSYRDWSEEQKQEWLLSELSGKRPLFGSNLPKTEEIIDVLDTFNLADLETVPTALAQLFSVDWYRNRVNGKQEVMIGYSDSGKDAERLSAAWQLYKAQEELIKVAKQFGMKLTMFHGRGGTVGRGGGPTHLGILSQPPETIHGSLHVTVQGEVIEQSFGEEHLCFRTLQRLTTATLEHGMHPPVSPKPEWHALMDEMAIVAT
;
A
#
# COMPACT_ATOMS: atom_id res chain seq x y z
N MET A 1 -8.25 30.80 -11.42
CA MET A 1 -9.05 30.03 -12.39
C MET A 1 -8.10 29.23 -13.26
N GLY A 2 -7.96 27.95 -12.98
CA GLY A 2 -7.21 26.99 -13.80
C GLY A 2 -7.86 25.64 -13.60
N ALA A 3 -8.84 25.33 -14.45
CA ALA A 3 -9.49 24.02 -14.46
C ALA A 3 -8.56 23.04 -15.18
N TYR A 4 -7.89 22.16 -14.45
CA TYR A 4 -7.10 21.10 -15.08
C TYR A 4 -8.03 19.96 -15.49
N ARG A 5 -8.38 19.94 -16.79
CA ARG A 5 -8.89 18.74 -17.46
C ARG A 5 -7.74 17.74 -17.54
N THR A 6 -7.94 16.55 -16.98
CA THR A 6 -7.07 15.40 -17.14
C THR A 6 -7.25 14.79 -18.53
N GLU A 7 -6.77 15.49 -19.56
CA GLU A 7 -6.57 14.94 -20.90
C GLU A 7 -5.06 14.88 -21.17
N GLY A 8 -4.41 13.78 -20.78
CA GLY A 8 -2.97 13.56 -21.00
C GLY A 8 -2.34 12.86 -19.81
N TRP A 9 -2.27 11.53 -19.87
CA TRP A 9 -1.46 10.74 -18.95
C TRP A 9 -0.02 10.84 -19.42
N ASP A 10 0.81 11.52 -18.64
CA ASP A 10 2.24 11.60 -18.85
C ASP A 10 2.92 11.00 -17.61
N THR A 11 3.43 9.78 -17.76
CA THR A 11 4.20 9.07 -16.72
C THR A 11 5.41 9.87 -16.28
N GLU A 12 5.96 10.72 -17.16
CA GLU A 12 7.05 11.64 -16.81
C GLU A 12 6.58 12.75 -15.88
N ARG A 13 5.35 13.25 -16.06
CA ARG A 13 4.79 14.32 -15.21
C ARG A 13 4.44 13.82 -13.81
N TRP A 14 3.86 12.62 -13.69
CA TRP A 14 3.61 12.01 -12.37
C TRP A 14 4.91 11.64 -11.64
N GLY A 15 5.89 11.08 -12.37
CA GLY A 15 7.24 10.85 -11.86
C GLY A 15 7.92 12.15 -11.42
N SER A 16 7.77 13.24 -12.19
CA SER A 16 8.30 14.57 -11.86
C SER A 16 7.59 15.22 -10.67
N ASP A 17 6.27 15.08 -10.52
CA ASP A 17 5.50 15.70 -9.43
C ASP A 17 5.78 15.01 -8.08
N LEU A 18 5.98 13.68 -8.08
CA LEU A 18 6.46 12.95 -6.89
C LEU A 18 7.96 13.15 -6.63
N GLN A 19 8.80 13.21 -7.66
CA GLN A 19 10.24 13.48 -7.49
C GLN A 19 10.53 14.91 -7.03
N SER A 20 9.69 15.87 -7.42
CA SER A 20 9.82 17.27 -7.00
C SER A 20 9.26 17.54 -5.60
N GLY A 21 8.61 16.56 -4.94
CA GLY A 21 8.03 16.72 -3.61
C GLY A 21 6.85 17.71 -3.55
N ASN A 22 6.39 18.23 -4.69
CA ASN A 22 5.48 19.38 -4.75
C ASN A 22 4.00 19.04 -4.50
N GLN A 23 3.59 17.77 -4.48
CA GLN A 23 2.18 17.38 -4.27
C GLN A 23 1.96 16.40 -3.10
N PHE A 24 3.04 15.83 -2.58
CA PHE A 24 3.00 14.90 -1.46
C PHE A 24 4.31 15.04 -0.68
N GLU A 25 4.25 15.68 0.48
CA GLU A 25 5.43 15.77 1.35
C GLU A 25 5.72 14.41 1.98
N TYR A 26 6.48 13.59 1.24
CA TYR A 26 6.96 12.29 1.72
C TYR A 26 7.71 12.41 3.06
N HIS A 27 8.46 13.49 3.25
CA HIS A 27 9.18 13.78 4.49
C HIS A 27 8.26 14.14 5.66
N ALA A 28 7.04 14.62 5.40
CA ALA A 28 6.06 14.95 6.43
C ALA A 28 5.36 13.71 6.99
N PHE A 29 5.32 12.61 6.23
CA PHE A 29 4.59 11.41 6.61
C PHE A 29 5.16 10.74 7.87
N PRO A 30 6.47 10.45 8.01
CA PRO A 30 7.03 9.86 9.22
C PRO A 30 6.83 10.77 10.44
N GLN A 31 7.17 12.05 10.29
CA GLN A 31 6.97 13.06 11.33
C GLN A 31 5.50 13.16 11.77
N THR A 32 4.57 12.93 10.83
CA THR A 32 3.14 12.85 11.12
C THR A 32 2.80 11.61 11.94
N LEU A 33 3.30 10.44 11.56
CA LEU A 33 3.08 9.20 12.30
C LEU A 33 3.62 9.31 13.73
N ASP A 34 4.79 9.94 13.91
CA ASP A 34 5.39 10.13 15.24
C ASP A 34 4.54 11.04 16.11
N LYS A 35 4.08 12.17 15.53
CA LYS A 35 3.17 13.10 16.21
C LYS A 35 1.86 12.39 16.60
N LEU A 36 1.31 11.55 15.72
CA LEU A 36 0.10 10.77 16.02
C LEU A 36 0.31 9.72 17.10
N GLU A 37 1.44 9.00 17.06
CA GLU A 37 1.79 8.01 18.08
C GLU A 37 1.98 8.67 19.44
N LEU A 38 2.65 9.82 19.48
CA LEU A 38 2.87 10.58 20.70
C LEU A 38 1.56 11.10 21.29
N GLU A 39 0.64 11.62 20.45
CA GLU A 39 -0.69 12.02 20.88
C GLU A 39 -1.48 10.84 21.44
N PHE A 40 -1.47 9.69 20.75
CA PHE A 40 -2.16 8.49 21.19
C PHE A 40 -1.60 7.96 22.52
N LYS A 41 -0.27 7.86 22.65
CA LYS A 41 0.40 7.47 23.89
C LYS A 41 0.06 8.42 25.02
N ARG A 42 0.11 9.73 24.78
CA ARG A 42 -0.26 10.75 25.77
C ARG A 42 -1.68 10.55 26.28
N GLU A 43 -2.65 10.44 25.37
CA GLU A 43 -4.06 10.23 25.74
C GLU A 43 -4.27 8.89 26.45
N ALA A 44 -3.64 7.81 25.98
CA ALA A 44 -3.71 6.50 26.62
C ALA A 44 -3.12 6.52 28.04
N MET A 45 -2.03 7.27 28.26
CA MET A 45 -1.45 7.48 29.59
C MET A 45 -2.37 8.32 30.49
N GLU A 46 -2.94 9.42 29.98
CA GLU A 46 -3.92 10.24 30.70
C GLU A 46 -5.16 9.44 31.13
N LEU A 47 -5.60 8.50 30.28
CA LEU A 47 -6.70 7.58 30.55
C LEU A 47 -6.30 6.37 31.42
N GLY A 48 -5.03 6.28 31.85
CA GLY A 48 -4.51 5.19 32.67
C GLY A 48 -4.52 3.81 31.97
N ARG A 49 -4.52 3.80 30.63
CA ARG A 49 -4.57 2.58 29.79
C ARG A 49 -3.19 1.99 29.54
N ILE A 50 -2.13 2.81 29.56
CA ILE A 50 -0.74 2.41 29.38
C ILE A 50 0.08 3.02 30.52
N ARG A 51 1.07 2.29 31.04
CA ARG A 51 2.05 2.80 32.02
C ARG A 51 3.31 3.25 31.28
N ASP A 52 4.03 4.24 31.81
CA ASP A 52 5.32 4.78 31.30
C ASP A 52 6.38 3.73 30.87
N LYS A 53 6.22 2.46 31.26
CA LYS A 53 7.18 1.36 31.04
C LYS A 53 6.64 0.18 30.23
N GLU A 54 5.42 0.23 29.71
CA GLU A 54 4.99 -0.74 28.68
C GLU A 54 5.58 -0.28 27.35
N GLU A 55 6.89 -0.49 27.24
CA GLU A 55 7.70 -0.22 26.07
C GLU A 55 7.49 -1.36 25.07
N ASP A 56 6.49 -1.23 24.20
CA ASP A 56 6.31 -2.18 23.09
C ASP A 56 7.55 -2.14 22.18
N GLU A 57 8.29 -3.26 22.10
CA GLU A 57 9.47 -3.45 21.25
C GLU A 57 9.15 -3.32 19.74
N GLU A 58 7.87 -3.22 19.38
CA GLU A 58 7.38 -3.19 18.00
C GLU A 58 6.47 -1.99 17.69
N SER A 59 6.59 -0.86 18.39
CA SER A 59 5.67 0.28 18.19
C SER A 59 5.68 0.86 16.77
N TYR A 60 6.75 0.64 15.98
CA TYR A 60 6.78 0.99 14.56
C TYR A 60 5.78 0.20 13.70
N LYS A 61 5.35 -0.99 14.13
CA LYS A 61 4.41 -1.85 13.39
C LYS A 61 2.95 -1.42 13.47
N LEU A 62 2.60 -0.53 14.42
CA LEU A 62 1.27 0.09 14.48
C LEU A 62 0.87 0.72 13.13
N TRP A 63 1.86 1.15 12.35
CA TRP A 63 1.69 1.86 11.10
C TRP A 63 1.71 0.97 9.84
N GLU A 64 1.87 -0.36 9.98
CA GLU A 64 1.63 -1.32 8.88
C GLU A 64 0.19 -1.27 8.34
N CYS A 65 -0.70 -0.58 9.04
CA CYS A 65 -2.11 -0.41 8.70
C CYS A 65 -2.38 0.64 7.60
N PHE A 66 -1.36 1.42 7.21
CA PHE A 66 -1.50 2.40 6.13
C PHE A 66 -0.98 1.82 4.81
N SER A 67 -1.77 1.95 3.76
CA SER A 67 -1.35 1.60 2.40
C SER A 67 -1.97 2.59 1.43
N ILE A 68 -1.16 3.06 0.48
CA ILE A 68 -1.61 3.96 -0.56
C ILE A 68 -1.79 3.14 -1.83
N PHE A 69 -2.95 3.29 -2.46
CA PHE A 69 -3.28 2.60 -3.71
C PHE A 69 -3.45 3.62 -4.83
N LEU A 70 -2.85 3.31 -5.98
CA LEU A 70 -3.18 3.93 -7.25
C LEU A 70 -4.30 3.15 -7.90
N ILE A 71 -5.39 3.82 -8.22
CA ILE A 71 -6.49 3.20 -8.96
C ILE A 71 -6.19 3.33 -10.46
N TYR A 72 -6.14 2.19 -11.14
CA TYR A 72 -5.86 2.10 -12.57
C TYR A 72 -7.09 1.58 -13.33
N HIS A 73 -7.62 2.40 -14.23
CA HIS A 73 -8.85 2.11 -14.97
C HIS A 73 -8.52 1.54 -16.36
N ALA A 74 -8.66 0.23 -16.53
CA ALA A 74 -8.37 -0.47 -17.78
C ALA A 74 -9.47 -0.28 -18.86
N GLY A 75 -10.59 0.37 -18.54
CA GLY A 75 -11.58 0.84 -19.53
C GLY A 75 -11.11 2.04 -20.38
N ASN A 76 -9.94 2.62 -20.10
CA ASN A 76 -9.32 3.63 -20.95
C ASN A 76 -8.37 2.95 -21.94
N PRO A 77 -8.60 3.01 -23.27
CA PRO A 77 -7.77 2.29 -24.25
C PRO A 77 -6.31 2.80 -24.32
N ARG A 78 -5.99 3.92 -23.65
CA ARG A 78 -4.60 4.39 -23.49
C ARG A 78 -3.84 3.68 -22.37
N VAL A 79 -4.54 2.89 -21.57
CA VAL A 79 -4.02 2.17 -20.41
C VAL A 79 -3.85 0.71 -20.82
N THR A 80 -2.62 0.34 -21.20
CA THR A 80 -2.29 -1.02 -21.67
C THR A 80 -1.53 -1.82 -20.60
N PRO A 81 -1.39 -3.15 -20.75
CA PRO A 81 -0.57 -3.97 -19.84
C PRO A 81 0.89 -3.51 -19.75
N ASP A 82 1.45 -2.98 -20.84
CA ASP A 82 2.81 -2.44 -20.83
C ASP A 82 2.90 -1.13 -20.01
N VAL A 83 1.90 -0.23 -20.13
CA VAL A 83 1.86 0.96 -19.26
C VAL A 83 1.69 0.57 -17.79
N THR A 84 0.86 -0.44 -17.50
CA THR A 84 0.69 -0.99 -16.14
C THR A 84 2.02 -1.50 -15.58
N ARG A 85 2.77 -2.27 -16.38
CA ARG A 85 4.12 -2.74 -16.03
C ARG A 85 5.06 -1.57 -15.78
N ASP A 86 5.09 -0.59 -16.67
CA ASP A 86 5.99 0.56 -16.58
C ASP A 86 5.72 1.39 -15.32
N VAL A 87 4.46 1.62 -14.96
CA VAL A 87 4.07 2.31 -13.72
C VAL A 87 4.51 1.53 -12.49
N CYS A 88 4.36 0.21 -12.48
CA CYS A 88 4.84 -0.62 -11.37
C CYS A 88 6.37 -0.54 -11.20
N LEU A 89 7.10 -0.58 -12.32
CA LEU A 89 8.56 -0.46 -12.30
C LEU A 89 9.02 0.95 -11.87
N LEU A 90 8.33 1.98 -12.33
CA LEU A 90 8.57 3.38 -11.96
C LEU A 90 8.38 3.57 -10.45
N ALA A 91 7.28 3.06 -9.89
CA ALA A 91 6.97 3.19 -8.47
C ALA A 91 8.06 2.52 -7.59
N ARG A 92 8.57 1.35 -8.01
CA ARG A 92 9.69 0.68 -7.35
C ARG A 92 11.02 1.43 -7.48
N MET A 93 11.27 2.02 -8.65
CA MET A 93 12.47 2.85 -8.87
C MET A 93 12.45 4.08 -7.95
N MET A 94 11.29 4.71 -7.81
CA MET A 94 11.10 5.88 -6.95
C MET A 94 11.26 5.52 -5.47
N ALA A 95 10.68 4.39 -5.02
CA ALA A 95 10.92 3.85 -3.68
C ALA A 95 12.42 3.69 -3.40
N ALA A 96 13.13 3.03 -4.32
CA ALA A 96 14.56 2.79 -4.18
C ALA A 96 15.38 4.08 -4.15
N ASN A 97 15.03 5.10 -4.94
CA ASN A 97 15.70 6.41 -4.92
C ASN A 97 15.48 7.14 -3.58
N LEU A 98 14.25 7.17 -3.08
CA LEU A 98 13.92 7.81 -1.80
C LEU A 98 14.62 7.13 -0.63
N PHE A 99 14.57 5.79 -0.59
CA PHE A 99 15.25 5.02 0.44
C PHE A 99 16.77 5.15 0.36
N TYR A 100 17.33 5.26 -0.84
CA TYR A 100 18.77 5.46 -1.01
C TYR A 100 19.24 6.77 -0.34
N SER A 101 18.53 7.87 -0.56
CA SER A 101 18.86 9.16 0.07
C SER A 101 18.86 9.06 1.60
N GLN A 102 17.84 8.43 2.18
CA GLN A 102 17.77 8.28 3.64
C GLN A 102 18.81 7.32 4.21
N ILE A 103 19.16 6.28 3.46
CA ILE A 103 20.26 5.40 3.84
C ILE A 103 21.58 6.17 3.88
N GLU A 104 21.83 7.11 2.94
CA GLU A 104 23.03 7.96 2.98
C GLU A 104 23.08 8.79 4.27
N ASP A 105 21.97 9.41 4.67
CA ASP A 105 21.89 10.18 5.92
C ASP A 105 22.12 9.29 7.15
N LEU A 106 21.45 8.12 7.22
CA LEU A 106 21.63 7.15 8.30
C LEU A 106 23.06 6.64 8.42
N ILE A 107 23.78 6.49 7.30
CA ILE A 107 25.18 6.09 7.30
C ILE A 107 26.06 7.10 8.05
N PHE A 108 25.76 8.39 7.92
CA PHE A 108 26.49 9.45 8.65
C PHE A 108 26.10 9.49 10.13
N GLU A 109 24.82 9.31 10.44
CA GLU A 109 24.30 9.39 11.82
C GLU A 109 24.70 8.17 12.65
N LEU A 110 24.58 6.96 12.11
CA LEU A 110 24.81 5.69 12.80
C LEU A 110 26.29 5.26 12.79
N SER A 111 27.17 6.18 13.19
CA SER A 111 28.63 5.98 13.25
C SER A 111 29.12 5.26 14.53
N MET A 112 28.21 4.62 15.27
CA MET A 112 28.48 3.94 16.54
C MET A 112 29.21 2.61 16.36
N TRP A 113 30.20 2.34 17.22
CA TRP A 113 31.02 1.11 17.19
C TRP A 113 30.52 0.03 18.15
N HIS A 114 29.79 0.43 19.19
CA HIS A 114 29.16 -0.49 20.13
C HIS A 114 27.96 -1.17 19.45
N CYS A 115 27.92 -2.50 19.53
CA CYS A 115 26.89 -3.32 18.91
C CYS A 115 26.69 -4.63 19.67
N SER A 116 25.55 -5.28 19.43
CA SER A 116 25.26 -6.62 19.95
C SER A 116 26.16 -7.68 19.31
N ASP A 117 26.26 -8.84 19.98
CA ASP A 117 27.00 -9.99 19.46
C ASP A 117 26.44 -10.48 18.12
N GLU A 118 25.11 -10.46 17.98
CA GLU A 118 24.40 -10.83 16.75
C GLU A 118 24.80 -9.93 15.57
N LEU A 119 24.73 -8.60 15.75
CA LEU A 119 25.08 -7.64 14.70
C LEU A 119 26.54 -7.76 14.30
N ARG A 120 27.44 -7.97 15.28
CA ARG A 120 28.87 -8.13 15.04
C ARG A 120 29.21 -9.37 14.21
N VAL A 121 28.65 -10.54 14.56
CA VAL A 121 28.86 -11.78 13.79
C VAL A 121 28.39 -11.61 12.34
N ARG A 122 27.20 -11.00 12.16
CA ARG A 122 26.61 -10.81 10.84
C ARG A 122 27.39 -9.79 10.00
N ALA A 123 27.90 -8.73 10.62
CA ALA A 123 28.79 -7.77 9.96
C ALA A 123 30.10 -8.42 9.52
N ASP A 124 30.70 -9.28 10.34
CA ASP A 124 31.93 -10.01 9.99
C ASP A 124 31.71 -10.99 8.83
N GLU A 125 30.55 -11.66 8.78
CA GLU A 125 30.15 -12.50 7.65
C GLU A 125 29.99 -11.70 6.35
N LEU A 126 29.27 -10.58 6.43
CA LEU A 126 29.04 -9.69 5.31
C LEU A 126 30.37 -9.11 4.79
N HIS A 127 31.24 -8.65 5.68
CA HIS A 127 32.56 -8.12 5.35
C HIS A 127 33.43 -9.17 4.63
N ARG A 128 33.42 -10.42 5.12
CA ARG A 128 34.11 -11.55 4.48
C ARG A 128 33.54 -11.88 3.10
N SER A 129 32.23 -11.78 2.92
CA SER A 129 31.57 -11.99 1.61
C SER A 129 31.98 -10.90 0.62
N LEU A 130 31.94 -9.63 1.03
CA LEU A 130 32.24 -8.47 0.21
C LEU A 130 33.72 -8.39 -0.20
N ARG A 131 34.66 -8.84 0.65
CA ARG A 131 36.09 -8.95 0.29
C ARG A 131 36.34 -9.88 -0.90
N ARG A 132 35.49 -10.89 -1.11
CA ARG A 132 35.61 -11.79 -2.27
C ARG A 132 35.18 -11.10 -3.57
N ASP A 133 34.32 -10.09 -3.46
CA ASP A 133 33.89 -9.22 -4.56
C ASP A 133 34.67 -7.89 -4.56
N ALA A 134 35.91 -7.91 -5.06
CA ALA A 134 36.87 -6.80 -5.02
C ALA A 134 36.34 -5.40 -5.44
N LYS A 135 35.29 -5.34 -6.27
CA LYS A 135 34.66 -4.07 -6.69
C LYS A 135 33.74 -3.45 -5.62
N HIS A 136 33.08 -4.26 -4.79
CA HIS A 136 32.21 -3.77 -3.70
C HIS A 136 33.05 -3.27 -2.53
N TYR A 137 34.14 -3.98 -2.21
CA TYR A 137 35.06 -3.63 -1.12
C TYR A 137 35.63 -2.21 -1.26
N ILE A 138 36.05 -1.80 -2.47
CA ILE A 138 36.61 -0.46 -2.73
C ILE A 138 35.57 0.65 -2.53
N CYS A 139 34.30 0.42 -2.89
CA CYS A 139 33.25 1.44 -2.76
C CYS A 139 32.82 1.62 -1.30
N ILE A 140 32.70 0.52 -0.55
CA ILE A 140 32.43 0.55 0.89
C ILE A 140 33.59 1.22 1.61
N HIS A 141 34.83 0.89 1.25
CA HIS A 141 36.00 1.53 1.81
C HIS A 141 36.05 3.03 1.50
N ALA A 142 35.72 3.46 0.28
CA ALA A 142 35.66 4.88 -0.07
C ALA A 142 34.49 5.64 0.59
N ALA A 143 33.34 4.98 0.80
CA ALA A 143 32.22 5.54 1.56
C ALA A 143 32.55 5.68 3.04
N CYS A 144 33.13 4.64 3.65
CA CYS A 144 33.63 4.67 5.03
C CYS A 144 34.74 5.73 5.19
N SER A 145 35.65 5.85 4.22
CA SER A 145 36.73 6.84 4.26
C SER A 145 36.29 8.28 4.00
N LYS A 146 35.10 8.51 3.42
CA LYS A 146 34.47 9.85 3.40
C LYS A 146 33.89 10.25 4.76
N ILE A 147 33.43 9.28 5.55
CA ILE A 147 32.95 9.48 6.93
C ILE A 147 34.13 9.72 7.89
N GLU A 148 35.32 9.19 7.55
CA GLU A 148 36.57 9.29 8.34
C GLU A 148 37.25 10.68 8.37
N PHE A 149 36.71 11.73 7.73
CA PHE A 149 37.36 13.06 7.73
C PHE A 149 37.43 13.75 9.12
N ARG A 150 37.01 13.09 10.22
CA ARG A 150 37.26 13.50 11.61
C ARG A 150 38.22 12.60 12.41
N LEU A 151 38.81 11.57 11.80
CA LEU A 151 39.71 10.61 12.47
C LEU A 151 41.17 10.71 11.98
N SER A 152 41.60 11.88 11.45
CA SER A 152 43.00 12.12 11.12
C SER A 152 43.96 12.02 12.32
N ASP A 153 43.44 11.98 13.54
CA ASP A 153 44.23 11.82 14.77
C ASP A 153 44.47 10.33 15.16
N LEU A 154 43.85 9.36 14.48
CA LEU A 154 43.97 7.93 14.80
C LEU A 154 44.77 7.09 13.77
N GLU A 155 45.23 7.70 12.67
CA GLU A 155 46.05 7.01 11.65
C GLU A 155 47.42 6.57 12.18
N MET A 156 47.87 7.10 13.32
CA MET A 156 49.21 6.84 13.84
C MET A 156 49.38 5.54 14.66
N SER A 157 48.35 4.70 14.81
CA SER A 157 48.44 3.51 15.68
C SER A 157 48.07 2.16 15.05
N PHE A 158 47.56 2.10 13.82
CA PHE A 158 47.15 0.83 13.20
C PHE A 158 47.89 0.54 11.90
N GLY A 159 49.13 0.07 12.02
CA GLY A 159 49.87 -0.48 10.89
C GLY A 159 49.18 -1.70 10.28
N ASN A 160 48.93 -1.67 8.97
CA ASN A 160 48.58 -2.78 8.06
C ASN A 160 47.49 -3.79 8.50
N LYS A 161 46.71 -3.52 9.55
CA LYS A 161 45.53 -4.29 9.91
C LYS A 161 44.32 -3.54 9.36
N SER A 162 43.49 -4.25 8.59
CA SER A 162 42.25 -3.73 8.03
C SER A 162 41.48 -2.93 9.06
N LEU A 163 41.11 -1.69 8.74
CA LEU A 163 40.25 -0.89 9.61
C LEU A 163 39.00 -1.71 9.93
N PRO A 164 38.63 -1.83 11.21
CA PRO A 164 37.36 -2.44 11.57
C PRO A 164 36.26 -1.61 10.91
N VAL A 165 35.42 -2.23 10.08
CA VAL A 165 34.32 -1.51 9.45
C VAL A 165 33.20 -1.45 10.47
N ASN A 166 32.68 -0.24 10.72
CA ASN A 166 31.54 -0.04 11.58
C ASN A 166 30.40 -1.03 11.19
N PRO A 167 29.95 -1.92 12.10
CA PRO A 167 28.97 -2.96 11.79
C PRO A 167 27.67 -2.41 11.21
N THR A 168 27.13 -1.34 11.80
CA THR A 168 25.88 -0.69 11.37
C THR A 168 26.04 -0.07 9.98
N VAL A 169 27.13 0.66 9.75
CA VAL A 169 27.44 1.27 8.45
C VAL A 169 27.56 0.21 7.35
N LEU A 170 28.12 -0.97 7.66
CA LEU A 170 28.26 -2.05 6.67
C LEU A 170 26.90 -2.54 6.15
N PHE A 171 25.90 -2.69 7.03
CA PHE A 171 24.54 -3.08 6.65
C PHE A 171 23.84 -1.99 5.85
N LEU A 172 23.97 -0.73 6.27
CA LEU A 172 23.38 0.40 5.55
C LEU A 172 23.97 0.56 4.15
N VAL A 173 25.29 0.40 3.99
CA VAL A 173 25.90 0.46 2.66
C VAL A 173 25.44 -0.73 1.79
N MET A 174 25.25 -1.92 2.37
CA MET A 174 24.63 -3.04 1.64
C MET A 174 23.22 -2.68 1.15
N LEU A 175 22.38 -2.10 2.01
CA LEU A 175 21.05 -1.62 1.64
C LEU A 175 21.12 -0.61 0.50
N GLY A 176 21.97 0.42 0.63
CA GLY A 176 22.16 1.46 -0.38
C GLY A 176 22.63 0.91 -1.73
N THR A 177 23.54 -0.07 -1.73
CA THR A 177 23.99 -0.71 -2.98
C THR A 177 22.86 -1.48 -3.68
N SER A 178 21.96 -2.12 -2.93
CA SER A 178 20.78 -2.80 -3.49
C SER A 178 19.82 -1.80 -4.13
N CYS A 179 19.53 -0.67 -3.46
CA CYS A 179 18.70 0.41 -4.00
C CYS A 179 19.26 0.93 -5.33
N ILE A 180 20.57 1.24 -5.39
CA ILE A 180 21.26 1.68 -6.61
C ILE A 180 21.06 0.69 -7.77
N LYS A 181 21.11 -0.61 -7.49
CA LYS A 181 20.99 -1.65 -8.53
C LYS A 181 19.55 -1.77 -9.02
N HIS A 182 18.58 -1.61 -8.13
CA HIS A 182 17.17 -1.60 -8.52
C HIS A 182 16.88 -0.46 -9.51
N VAL A 183 17.42 0.73 -9.24
CA VAL A 183 17.32 1.91 -10.11
C VAL A 183 18.02 1.67 -11.46
N LYS A 184 19.23 1.11 -11.45
CA LYS A 184 20.02 0.85 -12.67
C LYS A 184 19.50 -0.28 -13.56
N SER A 185 18.80 -1.26 -12.98
CA SER A 185 18.24 -2.39 -13.74
C SER A 185 17.01 -2.01 -14.56
N HIS A 186 16.34 -0.90 -14.20
CA HIS A 186 15.08 -0.50 -14.81
C HIS A 186 15.16 0.86 -15.53
N GLY A 187 16.22 1.64 -15.30
CA GLY A 187 16.48 2.89 -16.03
C GLY A 187 17.36 2.70 -17.27
N ASN A 188 16.74 2.77 -18.46
CA ASN A 188 17.41 3.36 -19.64
C ASN A 188 17.33 4.91 -19.62
N CYS A 189 16.85 5.51 -18.52
CA CYS A 189 16.72 6.95 -18.39
C CYS A 189 18.02 7.63 -17.91
N TYR A 190 18.43 8.62 -18.68
CA TYR A 190 19.51 9.56 -18.45
C TYR A 190 19.26 10.42 -17.19
N LEU A 191 19.86 10.07 -16.05
CA LEU A 191 20.33 11.07 -15.07
C LEU A 191 21.44 10.49 -14.20
N MET A 192 22.35 11.37 -13.81
CA MET A 192 23.80 11.14 -13.77
C MET A 192 24.34 10.92 -12.35
N VAL A 193 25.52 10.29 -12.28
CA VAL A 193 26.49 10.28 -11.16
C VAL A 193 26.19 9.33 -9.97
N CYS A 194 26.59 8.06 -10.09
CA CYS A 194 27.59 7.41 -9.21
C CYS A 194 27.61 5.87 -9.36
N LEU A 195 28.81 5.34 -9.62
CA LEU A 195 29.29 3.95 -9.51
C LEU A 195 28.70 2.88 -10.47
N ARG A 196 29.53 2.37 -11.39
CA ARG A 196 29.27 1.19 -12.24
C ARG A 196 29.11 -0.11 -11.40
N PHE A 197 27.94 -0.35 -10.83
CA PHE A 197 27.58 -1.64 -10.20
C PHE A 197 26.94 -2.56 -11.25
N ARG A 198 27.75 -3.41 -11.90
CA ARG A 198 27.25 -4.25 -13.00
C ARG A 198 27.00 -5.72 -12.63
N ARG A 199 27.40 -6.20 -11.45
CA ARG A 199 27.22 -7.59 -11.00
C ARG A 199 27.33 -7.72 -9.47
N SER A 200 26.22 -7.78 -8.76
CA SER A 200 26.15 -8.36 -7.41
C SER A 200 24.77 -8.99 -7.23
N ASN A 201 24.68 -10.09 -6.51
CA ASN A 201 23.44 -10.87 -6.35
C ASN A 201 22.47 -10.28 -5.31
N PHE A 202 22.78 -9.13 -4.71
CA PHE A 202 21.95 -8.50 -3.68
C PHE A 202 20.94 -7.55 -4.32
N THR A 203 19.73 -8.03 -4.58
CA THR A 203 18.54 -7.21 -4.87
C THR A 203 17.42 -7.68 -3.96
N PHE A 204 16.78 -6.75 -3.25
CA PHE A 204 15.63 -7.07 -2.40
C PHE A 204 14.39 -7.33 -3.24
N THR A 205 13.80 -8.50 -3.03
CA THR A 205 12.61 -8.96 -3.78
C THR A 205 11.32 -8.83 -2.95
N ASN A 206 11.45 -8.81 -1.63
CA ASN A 206 10.35 -8.61 -0.69
C ASN A 206 10.76 -7.61 0.40
N ILE A 207 9.75 -7.09 1.10
CA ILE A 207 9.91 -6.09 2.16
C ILE A 207 10.65 -6.65 3.38
N GLU A 208 10.41 -7.90 3.75
CA GLU A 208 11.03 -8.57 4.91
C GLU A 208 12.57 -8.59 4.77
N GLN A 209 13.09 -8.92 3.59
CA GLN A 209 14.53 -8.90 3.32
C GLN A 209 15.13 -7.49 3.46
N PHE A 210 14.34 -6.44 3.23
CA PHE A 210 14.77 -5.06 3.36
C PHE A 210 14.71 -4.56 4.81
N LEU A 211 13.64 -4.92 5.55
CA LEU A 211 13.44 -4.55 6.94
C LEU A 211 14.41 -5.26 7.89
N GLU A 212 14.69 -6.54 7.66
CA GLU A 212 15.51 -7.37 8.54
C GLU A 212 16.85 -6.72 8.97
N PRO A 213 17.69 -6.17 8.07
CA PRO A 213 18.92 -5.50 8.49
C PRO A 213 18.68 -4.20 9.27
N LEU A 214 17.58 -3.49 9.01
CA LEU A 214 17.21 -2.28 9.75
C LEU A 214 16.73 -2.61 11.16
N GLU A 215 15.89 -3.64 11.29
CA GLU A 215 15.43 -4.17 12.58
C GLU A 215 16.59 -4.69 13.42
N LEU A 216 17.56 -5.36 12.79
CA LEU A 216 18.77 -5.81 13.48
C LEU A 216 19.59 -4.63 14.03
N CYS A 217 19.76 -3.56 13.25
CA CYS A 217 20.41 -2.34 13.72
C CYS A 217 19.64 -1.71 14.89
N TYR A 218 18.30 -1.64 14.79
CA TYR A 218 17.44 -1.09 15.85
C TYR A 218 17.57 -1.90 17.16
N ARG A 219 17.40 -3.22 17.11
CA ARG A 219 17.55 -4.11 18.28
C ARG A 219 18.96 -4.02 18.88
N SER A 220 19.99 -3.94 18.05
CA SER A 220 21.37 -3.77 18.51
C SER A 220 21.56 -2.47 19.28
N LEU A 221 21.10 -1.33 18.74
CA LEU A 221 21.18 -0.02 19.42
C LEU A 221 20.44 -0.04 20.76
N CYS A 222 19.22 -0.56 20.79
CA CYS A 222 18.45 -0.72 22.02
C CYS A 222 19.19 -1.57 23.05
N SER A 223 19.77 -2.71 22.65
CA SER A 223 20.53 -3.58 23.55
C SER A 223 21.81 -2.95 24.10
N CYS A 224 22.39 -1.97 23.40
CA CYS A 224 23.59 -1.24 23.80
C CYS A 224 23.28 -0.02 24.69
N GLY A 225 22.01 0.27 24.96
CA GLY A 225 21.58 1.46 25.70
C GLY A 225 21.42 2.72 24.84
N ASP A 226 21.56 2.59 23.51
CA ASP A 226 21.46 3.69 22.54
C ASP A 226 20.05 3.83 21.95
N ARG A 227 19.01 3.45 22.72
CA ARG A 227 17.60 3.57 22.29
C ARG A 227 17.21 4.98 21.83
N PRO A 228 17.64 6.08 22.47
CA PRO A 228 17.34 7.43 21.96
C PRO A 228 17.90 7.71 20.55
N ILE A 229 18.96 7.01 20.14
CA ILE A 229 19.49 7.07 18.77
C ILE A 229 18.64 6.21 17.84
N ALA A 230 18.24 5.01 18.30
CA ALA A 230 17.38 4.10 17.55
C ALA A 230 16.00 4.71 17.26
N ASP A 231 15.44 5.44 18.24
CA ASP A 231 14.15 6.13 18.18
C ASP A 231 14.22 7.50 17.46
N GLY A 232 15.37 7.82 16.83
CA GLY A 232 15.52 8.96 15.92
C GLY A 232 15.26 8.56 14.46
N SER A 233 16.15 8.95 13.55
CA SER A 233 15.97 8.72 12.11
C SER A 233 15.79 7.25 11.70
N LEU A 234 16.28 6.29 12.50
CA LEU A 234 16.17 4.86 12.19
C LEU A 234 14.73 4.34 12.33
N ILE A 235 14.01 4.72 13.39
CA ILE A 235 12.61 4.31 13.55
C ILE A 235 11.72 4.96 12.49
N ASP A 236 12.00 6.22 12.12
CA ASP A 236 11.29 6.92 11.05
C ASP A 236 11.46 6.18 9.72
N PHE A 237 12.67 5.70 9.45
CA PHE A 237 12.95 4.92 8.24
C PHE A 237 12.27 3.55 8.27
N LEU A 238 12.25 2.86 9.41
CA LEU A 238 11.49 1.61 9.58
C LEU A 238 9.98 1.81 9.33
N ARG A 239 9.39 2.89 9.87
CA ARG A 239 7.98 3.25 9.65
C ARG A 239 7.68 3.52 8.18
N GLN A 240 8.57 4.25 7.50
CA GLN A 240 8.44 4.52 6.06
C GLN A 240 8.48 3.25 5.23
N VAL A 241 9.47 2.39 5.45
CA VAL A 241 9.59 1.14 4.70
C VAL A 241 8.37 0.27 4.94
N SER A 242 7.86 0.20 6.17
CA SER A 242 6.66 -0.57 6.51
C SER A 242 5.39 -0.02 5.85
N THR A 243 5.25 1.31 5.76
CA THR A 243 4.09 1.99 5.16
C THR A 243 4.10 1.91 3.63
N PHE A 244 5.24 2.27 3.03
CA PHE A 244 5.38 2.47 1.59
C PHE A 244 5.86 1.22 0.85
N GLY A 245 6.50 0.29 1.57
CA GLY A 245 7.10 -0.91 1.00
C GLY A 245 8.11 -0.61 -0.11
N LEU A 246 8.38 -1.61 -0.94
CA LEU A 246 9.33 -1.47 -2.04
C LEU A 246 8.76 -0.80 -3.30
N SER A 247 7.52 -0.30 -3.24
CA SER A 247 6.80 0.23 -4.41
C SER A 247 6.20 1.61 -4.17
N LEU A 248 6.35 2.22 -2.99
CA LEU A 248 5.62 3.42 -2.51
C LEU A 248 4.11 3.23 -2.39
N VAL A 249 3.48 2.82 -3.48
CA VAL A 249 2.05 2.64 -3.64
C VAL A 249 1.77 1.27 -4.23
N ARG A 250 0.65 0.68 -3.85
CA ARG A 250 0.10 -0.52 -4.49
C ARG A 250 -0.76 -0.09 -5.68
N LEU A 251 -0.91 -0.94 -6.68
CA LEU A 251 -1.72 -0.65 -7.87
C LEU A 251 -3.00 -1.49 -7.82
N ASP A 252 -4.14 -0.82 -7.77
CA ASP A 252 -5.46 -1.44 -7.93
C ASP A 252 -5.82 -1.44 -9.41
N ILE A 253 -6.03 -2.63 -9.98
CA ILE A 253 -6.41 -2.79 -11.38
C ILE A 253 -7.93 -2.96 -11.45
N ARG A 254 -8.61 -2.15 -12.27
CA ARG A 254 -10.07 -2.18 -12.45
C ARG A 254 -10.45 -2.36 -13.91
N GLN A 255 -11.41 -3.25 -14.16
CA GLN A 255 -11.99 -3.48 -15.48
C GLN A 255 -13.49 -3.77 -15.41
N GLU A 256 -14.18 -3.50 -16.50
CA GLU A 256 -15.61 -3.74 -16.65
C GLU A 256 -15.93 -5.23 -16.81
N SER A 257 -17.00 -5.70 -16.15
CA SER A 257 -17.41 -7.11 -16.13
C SER A 257 -17.78 -7.67 -17.51
N ASN A 258 -18.31 -6.83 -18.40
CA ASN A 258 -18.68 -7.21 -19.76
C ASN A 258 -17.48 -7.71 -20.56
N LEU A 259 -16.31 -7.11 -20.35
CA LEU A 259 -15.10 -7.51 -21.04
C LEU A 259 -14.66 -8.90 -20.58
N HIS A 260 -14.72 -9.21 -19.28
CA HIS A 260 -14.44 -10.57 -18.78
C HIS A 260 -15.42 -11.58 -19.38
N THR A 261 -16.68 -11.19 -19.53
CA THR A 261 -17.69 -12.01 -20.19
C THR A 261 -17.32 -12.26 -21.65
N ASP A 262 -16.86 -11.26 -22.41
CA ASP A 262 -16.38 -11.41 -23.79
C ASP A 262 -15.20 -12.37 -23.91
N VAL A 263 -14.25 -12.31 -22.96
CA VAL A 263 -13.12 -13.24 -22.92
C VAL A 263 -13.58 -14.68 -22.71
N LEU A 264 -14.41 -14.92 -21.69
CA LEU A 264 -14.92 -16.26 -21.40
C LEU A 264 -15.79 -16.79 -22.55
N ASP A 265 -16.54 -15.91 -23.20
CA ASP A 265 -17.35 -16.23 -24.37
C ASP A 265 -16.50 -16.63 -25.58
N ALA A 266 -15.43 -15.88 -25.87
CA ALA A 266 -14.48 -16.25 -26.93
C ALA A 266 -13.79 -17.59 -26.65
N ILE A 267 -13.42 -17.86 -25.39
CA ILE A 267 -12.81 -19.13 -24.96
C ILE A 267 -13.78 -20.29 -25.17
N THR A 268 -15.00 -20.18 -24.64
CA THR A 268 -16.02 -21.24 -24.73
C THR A 268 -16.41 -21.54 -26.18
N LYS A 269 -16.50 -20.49 -27.04
CA LYS A 269 -16.71 -20.63 -28.48
C LYS A 269 -15.55 -21.35 -29.17
N HIS A 270 -14.31 -20.99 -28.83
CA HIS A 270 -13.12 -21.63 -29.40
C HIS A 270 -13.01 -23.11 -29.03
N LEU A 271 -13.31 -23.44 -27.77
CA LEU A 271 -13.32 -24.80 -27.25
C LEU A 271 -14.54 -25.62 -27.74
N LYS A 272 -15.48 -24.98 -28.44
CA LYS A 272 -16.72 -25.57 -28.95
C LYS A 272 -17.61 -26.16 -27.86
N ILE A 273 -17.59 -25.56 -26.68
CA ILE A 273 -18.40 -25.97 -25.52
C ILE A 273 -19.63 -25.08 -25.34
N GLY A 274 -19.75 -23.99 -26.10
CA GLY A 274 -20.92 -23.11 -26.09
C GLY A 274 -20.53 -21.65 -26.23
N SER A 275 -21.42 -20.79 -25.73
CA SER A 275 -21.29 -19.33 -25.72
C SER A 275 -21.55 -18.90 -24.28
N TYR A 276 -20.49 -18.61 -23.53
CA TYR A 276 -20.57 -18.20 -22.12
C TYR A 276 -21.55 -17.03 -21.92
N ARG A 277 -21.60 -16.11 -22.90
CA ARG A 277 -22.50 -14.95 -22.86
C ARG A 277 -23.97 -15.35 -22.83
N ASP A 278 -24.33 -16.45 -23.50
CA ASP A 278 -25.71 -16.92 -23.65
C ASP A 278 -26.16 -17.86 -22.52
N TRP A 279 -25.25 -18.27 -21.65
CA TRP A 279 -25.55 -19.15 -20.52
C TRP A 279 -26.32 -18.43 -19.41
N SER A 280 -27.19 -19.18 -18.71
CA SER A 280 -27.80 -18.70 -17.46
C SER A 280 -26.75 -18.49 -16.38
N GLU A 281 -27.07 -17.72 -15.34
CA GLU A 281 -26.14 -17.48 -14.24
C GLU A 281 -25.74 -18.79 -13.53
N GLU A 282 -26.68 -19.72 -13.36
CA GLU A 282 -26.41 -21.05 -12.78
C GLU A 282 -25.45 -21.86 -13.66
N GLN A 283 -25.63 -21.81 -14.98
CA GLN A 283 -24.74 -22.48 -15.94
C GLN A 283 -23.33 -21.87 -15.92
N LYS A 284 -23.23 -20.54 -15.82
CA LYS A 284 -21.95 -19.84 -15.68
C LYS A 284 -21.24 -20.26 -14.40
N GLN A 285 -21.94 -20.29 -13.27
CA GLN A 285 -21.40 -20.71 -11.98
C GLN A 285 -20.95 -22.17 -12.01
N GLU A 286 -21.78 -23.09 -12.52
CA GLU A 286 -21.43 -24.51 -12.61
C GLU A 286 -20.16 -24.73 -13.44
N TRP A 287 -20.07 -24.08 -14.60
CA TRP A 287 -18.89 -24.18 -15.46
C TRP A 287 -17.65 -23.58 -14.80
N LEU A 288 -17.74 -22.37 -14.23
CA LEU A 288 -16.62 -21.74 -13.53
C LEU A 288 -16.12 -22.60 -12.37
N LEU A 289 -17.02 -23.16 -11.55
CA LEU A 289 -16.64 -24.04 -10.44
C LEU A 289 -15.98 -25.33 -10.93
N SER A 290 -16.45 -25.88 -12.05
CA SER A 290 -15.85 -27.06 -12.67
C SER A 290 -14.40 -26.80 -13.13
N GLU A 291 -14.15 -25.64 -13.75
CA GLU A 291 -12.82 -25.24 -14.22
C GLU A 291 -11.89 -24.84 -13.07
N LEU A 292 -12.40 -24.12 -12.05
CA LEU A 292 -11.64 -23.70 -10.86
C LEU A 292 -11.25 -24.88 -9.95
N SER A 293 -12.08 -25.92 -9.90
CA SER A 293 -11.78 -27.17 -9.19
C SER A 293 -10.92 -28.11 -10.03
N GLY A 294 -10.93 -27.92 -11.35
CA GLY A 294 -10.12 -28.64 -12.31
C GLY A 294 -8.64 -28.32 -12.18
N LYS A 295 -7.78 -29.30 -12.51
CA LYS A 295 -6.32 -29.10 -12.64
C LYS A 295 -5.89 -28.89 -14.09
N ARG A 296 -6.83 -28.98 -15.03
CA ARG A 296 -6.58 -28.82 -16.45
C ARG A 296 -6.43 -27.33 -16.76
N PRO A 297 -5.33 -26.89 -17.39
CA PRO A 297 -5.23 -25.52 -17.87
C PRO A 297 -6.32 -25.24 -18.92
N LEU A 298 -7.11 -24.19 -18.68
CA LEU A 298 -8.11 -23.70 -19.63
C LEU A 298 -7.44 -23.10 -20.88
N PHE A 299 -6.24 -22.53 -20.69
CA PHE A 299 -5.44 -21.91 -21.75
C PHE A 299 -4.48 -22.91 -22.39
N GLY A 300 -4.74 -23.27 -23.65
CA GLY A 300 -3.75 -23.92 -24.52
C GLY A 300 -2.94 -22.89 -25.32
N SER A 301 -1.78 -23.29 -25.84
CA SER A 301 -0.93 -22.43 -26.69
C SER A 301 -1.62 -21.93 -27.97
N ASN A 302 -2.73 -22.54 -28.37
CA ASN A 302 -3.43 -22.31 -29.63
C ASN A 302 -4.69 -21.43 -29.48
N LEU A 303 -4.94 -20.82 -28.31
CA LEU A 303 -6.08 -19.93 -28.12
C LEU A 303 -5.88 -18.66 -28.99
N PRO A 304 -6.84 -18.29 -29.85
CA PRO A 304 -6.76 -17.05 -30.62
C PRO A 304 -6.80 -15.86 -29.65
N LYS A 305 -5.71 -15.11 -29.60
CA LYS A 305 -5.59 -13.90 -28.78
C LYS A 305 -5.98 -12.69 -29.65
N THR A 306 -7.23 -12.25 -29.58
CA THR A 306 -7.58 -10.90 -30.05
C THR A 306 -7.01 -9.88 -29.07
N GLU A 307 -6.76 -8.64 -29.52
CA GLU A 307 -6.20 -7.58 -28.67
C GLU A 307 -7.06 -7.35 -27.41
N GLU A 308 -8.38 -7.36 -27.57
CA GLU A 308 -9.37 -7.23 -26.47
C GLU A 308 -9.29 -8.37 -25.45
N ILE A 309 -8.90 -9.59 -25.85
CA ILE A 309 -8.81 -10.74 -24.94
C ILE A 309 -7.56 -10.69 -24.08
N ILE A 310 -6.46 -10.13 -24.60
CA ILE A 310 -5.19 -10.03 -23.86
C ILE A 310 -5.33 -9.04 -22.71
N ASP A 311 -5.90 -7.87 -22.97
CA ASP A 311 -6.00 -6.77 -21.98
C ASP A 311 -6.91 -7.10 -20.79
N VAL A 312 -7.87 -8.00 -21.00
CA VAL A 312 -8.90 -8.33 -20.03
C VAL A 312 -8.54 -9.51 -19.14
N LEU A 313 -7.69 -10.43 -19.64
CA LEU A 313 -7.16 -11.55 -18.86
C LEU A 313 -6.33 -11.09 -17.64
N ASP A 314 -5.94 -9.81 -17.60
CA ASP A 314 -5.09 -9.22 -16.56
C ASP A 314 -5.85 -8.40 -15.48
N THR A 315 -7.21 -8.38 -15.43
CA THR A 315 -7.95 -7.49 -14.51
C THR A 315 -9.26 -8.08 -13.89
N PHE A 316 -9.81 -7.51 -12.79
CA PHE A 316 -11.06 -7.88 -12.08
C PHE A 316 -11.82 -6.58 -11.57
N ASN A 317 -13.02 -6.55 -10.94
CA ASN A 317 -14.42 -6.84 -11.32
C ASN A 317 -15.37 -5.78 -10.63
N LEU A 318 -16.66 -5.64 -11.02
CA LEU A 318 -17.72 -4.79 -10.38
C LEU A 318 -19.12 -5.48 -10.38
N ALA A 319 -20.02 -5.15 -9.44
CA ALA A 319 -21.37 -5.73 -9.29
C ALA A 319 -22.46 -4.71 -8.82
N ASP A 320 -23.74 -5.03 -9.05
CA ASP A 320 -24.92 -4.16 -8.81
C ASP A 320 -25.40 -4.10 -7.35
N LEU A 321 -25.76 -2.91 -6.85
CA LEU A 321 -25.99 -2.61 -5.42
C LEU A 321 -27.11 -3.39 -4.71
N GLU A 322 -28.24 -3.66 -5.37
CA GLU A 322 -29.39 -4.33 -4.73
C GLU A 322 -29.18 -5.85 -4.58
N THR A 323 -28.34 -6.43 -5.45
CA THR A 323 -28.09 -7.86 -5.48
C THR A 323 -26.79 -8.26 -4.77
N VAL A 324 -25.93 -7.30 -4.38
CA VAL A 324 -24.63 -7.59 -3.73
C VAL A 324 -24.75 -8.47 -2.49
N PRO A 325 -25.70 -8.26 -1.55
CA PRO A 325 -25.76 -9.11 -0.35
C PRO A 325 -26.05 -10.57 -0.71
N THR A 326 -26.97 -10.81 -1.65
CA THR A 326 -27.30 -12.15 -2.14
C THR A 326 -26.13 -12.76 -2.90
N ALA A 327 -25.48 -11.99 -3.77
CA ALA A 327 -24.32 -12.44 -4.54
C ALA A 327 -23.13 -12.80 -3.62
N LEU A 328 -22.85 -12.00 -2.58
CA LEU A 328 -21.83 -12.33 -1.59
C LEU A 328 -22.21 -13.54 -0.74
N ALA A 329 -23.47 -13.68 -0.34
CA ALA A 329 -23.93 -14.87 0.38
C ALA A 329 -23.74 -16.14 -0.46
N GLN A 330 -24.02 -16.08 -1.77
CA GLN A 330 -23.75 -17.17 -2.71
C GLN A 330 -22.25 -17.45 -2.84
N LEU A 331 -21.41 -16.41 -3.03
CA LEU A 331 -19.96 -16.56 -3.08
C LEU A 331 -19.38 -17.18 -1.81
N PHE A 332 -19.81 -16.71 -0.63
CA PHE A 332 -19.38 -17.27 0.66
C PHE A 332 -19.94 -18.68 0.91
N SER A 333 -20.99 -19.10 0.21
CA SER A 333 -21.47 -20.48 0.28
C SER A 333 -20.59 -21.45 -0.53
N VAL A 334 -19.72 -20.94 -1.40
CA VAL A 334 -18.77 -21.75 -2.18
C VAL A 334 -17.49 -21.98 -1.39
N ASP A 335 -17.18 -23.24 -1.08
CA ASP A 335 -15.97 -23.64 -0.34
C ASP A 335 -14.67 -23.20 -1.03
N TRP A 336 -14.59 -23.36 -2.36
CA TRP A 336 -13.43 -22.92 -3.14
C TRP A 336 -13.16 -21.43 -2.93
N TYR A 337 -14.22 -20.61 -2.98
CA TYR A 337 -14.12 -19.15 -2.83
C TYR A 337 -13.71 -18.77 -1.40
N ARG A 338 -14.35 -19.35 -0.38
CA ARG A 338 -13.98 -19.11 1.03
C ARG A 338 -12.52 -19.43 1.33
N ASN A 339 -12.04 -20.57 0.82
CA ASN A 339 -10.65 -20.97 0.98
C ASN A 339 -9.69 -20.00 0.27
N ARG A 340 -10.11 -19.44 -0.88
CA ARG A 340 -9.31 -18.48 -1.64
C ARG A 340 -9.20 -17.12 -0.95
N VAL A 341 -10.31 -16.60 -0.40
CA VAL A 341 -10.36 -15.27 0.25
C VAL A 341 -9.81 -15.29 1.68
N ASN A 342 -9.63 -16.47 2.27
CA ASN A 342 -8.98 -16.68 3.57
C ASN A 342 -9.55 -15.77 4.68
N GLY A 343 -10.88 -15.72 4.77
CA GLY A 343 -11.59 -14.97 5.81
C GLY A 343 -11.64 -13.45 5.63
N LYS A 344 -11.16 -12.90 4.50
CA LYS A 344 -11.16 -11.46 4.23
C LYS A 344 -11.78 -11.15 2.87
N GLN A 345 -12.77 -10.25 2.83
CA GLN A 345 -13.38 -9.77 1.61
C GLN A 345 -13.33 -8.25 1.57
N GLU A 346 -13.05 -7.68 0.40
CA GLU A 346 -13.23 -6.24 0.16
C GLU A 346 -14.37 -6.01 -0.84
N VAL A 347 -15.20 -5.01 -0.60
CA VAL A 347 -16.29 -4.59 -1.49
C VAL A 347 -16.19 -3.10 -1.75
N MET A 348 -16.10 -2.71 -3.01
CA MET A 348 -16.08 -1.31 -3.39
C MET A 348 -17.51 -0.76 -3.53
N ILE A 349 -17.74 0.45 -3.02
CA ILE A 349 -18.99 1.19 -3.14
C ILE A 349 -18.81 2.48 -3.94
N GLY A 350 -19.58 2.63 -5.03
CA GLY A 350 -19.46 3.74 -5.97
C GLY A 350 -20.54 4.81 -5.83
N TYR A 351 -20.31 5.86 -5.05
CA TYR A 351 -21.31 6.91 -4.81
C TYR A 351 -21.68 7.71 -6.07
N SER A 352 -20.67 8.14 -6.83
CA SER A 352 -20.89 8.96 -8.02
C SER A 352 -21.63 8.22 -9.12
N ASP A 353 -21.36 6.93 -9.31
CA ASP A 353 -21.99 6.14 -10.37
C ASP A 353 -23.43 5.81 -9.99
N SER A 354 -23.67 5.33 -8.77
CA SER A 354 -25.05 5.11 -8.28
C SER A 354 -25.87 6.40 -8.25
N GLY A 355 -25.25 7.55 -7.98
CA GLY A 355 -25.92 8.85 -8.03
C GLY A 355 -26.31 9.32 -9.43
N LYS A 356 -25.63 8.84 -10.49
CA LYS A 356 -26.05 9.08 -11.89
C LYS A 356 -27.25 8.21 -12.26
N ASP A 357 -27.35 7.03 -11.67
CA ASP A 357 -28.37 6.04 -12.02
C ASP A 357 -29.70 6.27 -11.29
N ALA A 358 -29.65 6.63 -10.00
CA ALA A 358 -30.84 6.66 -9.12
C ALA A 358 -31.03 8.00 -8.36
N GLU A 359 -30.39 9.08 -8.82
CA GLU A 359 -30.31 10.36 -8.10
C GLU A 359 -29.64 10.24 -6.71
N ARG A 360 -29.13 11.37 -6.19
CA ARG A 360 -28.20 11.34 -5.04
C ARG A 360 -28.83 10.80 -3.75
N LEU A 361 -30.10 11.12 -3.48
CA LEU A 361 -30.76 10.73 -2.22
C LEU A 361 -30.99 9.22 -2.17
N SER A 362 -31.59 8.67 -3.22
CA SER A 362 -31.91 7.25 -3.31
C SER A 362 -30.65 6.41 -3.37
N ALA A 363 -29.64 6.84 -4.13
CA ALA A 363 -28.33 6.19 -4.14
C ALA A 363 -27.69 6.16 -2.75
N ALA A 364 -27.71 7.27 -2.01
CA ALA A 364 -27.14 7.32 -0.66
C ALA A 364 -27.89 6.41 0.32
N TRP A 365 -29.22 6.36 0.24
CA TRP A 365 -30.03 5.50 1.08
C TRP A 365 -29.85 4.01 0.76
N GLN A 366 -29.81 3.64 -0.52
CA GLN A 366 -29.55 2.27 -0.93
C GLN A 366 -28.14 1.82 -0.56
N LEU A 367 -27.13 2.69 -0.68
CA LEU A 367 -25.77 2.40 -0.20
C LEU A 367 -25.71 2.21 1.31
N TYR A 368 -26.52 2.92 2.09
CA TYR A 368 -26.60 2.72 3.54
C TYR A 368 -27.15 1.32 3.86
N LYS A 369 -28.32 0.97 3.28
CA LYS A 369 -28.95 -0.33 3.49
C LYS A 369 -28.10 -1.49 2.99
N ALA A 370 -27.46 -1.34 1.82
CA ALA A 370 -26.56 -2.35 1.27
C ALA A 370 -25.42 -2.65 2.25
N GLN A 371 -24.76 -1.63 2.79
CA GLN A 371 -23.69 -1.83 3.76
C GLN A 371 -24.14 -2.54 5.05
N GLU A 372 -25.34 -2.23 5.57
CA GLU A 372 -25.92 -2.94 6.72
C GLU A 372 -26.13 -4.43 6.43
N GLU A 373 -26.70 -4.77 5.26
CA GLU A 373 -26.93 -6.16 4.87
C GLU A 373 -25.63 -6.91 4.58
N LEU A 374 -24.65 -6.27 3.94
CA LEU A 374 -23.35 -6.88 3.66
C LEU A 374 -22.61 -7.29 4.93
N ILE A 375 -22.67 -6.46 5.97
CA ILE A 375 -22.07 -6.81 7.28
C ILE A 375 -22.80 -7.97 7.94
N LYS A 376 -24.14 -8.01 7.86
CA LYS A 376 -24.91 -9.17 8.37
C LYS A 376 -24.50 -10.47 7.67
N VAL A 377 -24.39 -10.44 6.34
CA VAL A 377 -23.93 -11.59 5.54
C VAL A 377 -22.50 -11.97 5.92
N ALA A 378 -21.56 -11.02 5.96
CA ALA A 378 -20.18 -11.30 6.31
C ALA A 378 -20.05 -11.96 7.69
N LYS A 379 -20.80 -11.49 8.69
CA LYS A 379 -20.86 -12.08 10.02
C LYS A 379 -21.40 -13.50 10.04
N GLN A 380 -22.45 -13.79 9.27
CA GLN A 380 -23.02 -15.15 9.18
C GLN A 380 -21.98 -16.18 8.70
N PHE A 381 -21.07 -15.77 7.81
CA PHE A 381 -20.03 -16.63 7.26
C PHE A 381 -18.67 -16.50 7.97
N GLY A 382 -18.56 -15.67 9.02
CA GLY A 382 -17.31 -15.43 9.73
C GLY A 382 -16.23 -14.71 8.90
N MET A 383 -16.66 -13.88 7.94
CA MET A 383 -15.78 -13.12 7.05
C MET A 383 -15.51 -11.71 7.61
N LYS A 384 -14.26 -11.26 7.58
CA LYS A 384 -13.91 -9.85 7.79
C LYS A 384 -14.15 -9.08 6.49
N LEU A 385 -15.12 -8.19 6.50
CA LEU A 385 -15.47 -7.34 5.36
C LEU A 385 -14.79 -5.96 5.50
N THR A 386 -14.15 -5.51 4.42
CA THR A 386 -13.64 -4.14 4.28
C THR A 386 -14.42 -3.41 3.20
N MET A 387 -14.91 -2.21 3.51
CA MET A 387 -15.59 -1.36 2.53
C MET A 387 -14.57 -0.43 1.86
N PHE A 388 -14.52 -0.47 0.53
CA PHE A 388 -13.75 0.47 -0.27
C PHE A 388 -14.65 1.59 -0.80
N HIS A 389 -14.57 2.75 -0.16
CA HIS A 389 -15.32 3.94 -0.50
C HIS A 389 -14.77 4.59 -1.78
N GLY A 390 -15.54 4.50 -2.87
CA GLY A 390 -15.27 5.14 -4.15
C GLY A 390 -15.46 6.65 -4.15
N ARG A 391 -15.33 7.26 -5.34
CA ARG A 391 -15.50 8.70 -5.56
C ARG A 391 -16.93 9.16 -5.24
N GLY A 392 -17.06 10.41 -4.78
CA GLY A 392 -18.33 11.13 -4.65
C GLY A 392 -19.02 11.04 -3.28
N GLY A 393 -18.55 10.13 -2.42
CA GLY A 393 -19.05 9.96 -1.06
C GLY A 393 -18.66 11.11 -0.13
N THR A 394 -19.38 11.26 0.98
CA THR A 394 -19.05 12.22 2.04
C THR A 394 -17.68 11.95 2.66
N VAL A 395 -17.27 10.69 2.70
CA VAL A 395 -15.97 10.24 3.21
C VAL A 395 -14.80 10.81 2.39
N GLY A 396 -14.94 10.91 1.07
CA GLY A 396 -13.88 11.37 0.15
C GLY A 396 -13.84 12.87 -0.13
N ARG A 397 -14.49 13.72 0.69
CA ARG A 397 -14.58 15.18 0.46
C ARG A 397 -13.40 16.00 1.00
N GLY A 398 -12.54 15.39 1.82
CA GLY A 398 -11.41 16.08 2.46
C GLY A 398 -11.84 17.03 3.59
N GLY A 399 -10.89 17.37 4.45
CA GLY A 399 -11.10 18.32 5.55
C GLY A 399 -12.21 17.91 6.54
N GLY A 400 -12.76 18.91 7.25
CA GLY A 400 -13.81 18.84 8.30
C GLY A 400 -14.89 17.76 8.11
N PRO A 401 -15.58 17.75 6.97
CA PRO A 401 -16.68 16.84 6.70
C PRO A 401 -16.31 15.35 6.65
N THR A 402 -15.07 14.99 6.31
CA THR A 402 -14.66 13.58 6.20
C THR A 402 -14.76 12.85 7.54
N HIS A 403 -14.43 13.51 8.66
CA HIS A 403 -14.45 12.86 9.98
C HIS A 403 -15.88 12.45 10.36
N LEU A 404 -16.84 13.37 10.24
CA LEU A 404 -18.25 13.04 10.48
C LEU A 404 -18.80 12.05 9.44
N GLY A 405 -18.35 12.12 8.19
CA GLY A 405 -18.74 11.17 7.13
C GLY A 405 -18.35 9.73 7.48
N ILE A 406 -17.18 9.54 8.11
CA ILE A 406 -16.73 8.24 8.60
C ILE A 406 -17.57 7.80 9.82
N LEU A 407 -17.75 8.68 10.80
CA LEU A 407 -18.57 8.37 11.99
C LEU A 407 -20.05 8.06 11.65
N SER A 408 -20.55 8.58 10.53
CA SER A 408 -21.92 8.32 10.06
C SER A 408 -22.10 7.00 9.29
N GLN A 409 -21.03 6.25 9.00
CA GLN A 409 -21.16 4.96 8.32
C GLN A 409 -21.98 4.00 9.19
N PRO A 410 -22.73 3.04 8.60
CA PRO A 410 -23.50 2.09 9.40
C PRO A 410 -22.64 1.36 10.43
N PRO A 411 -23.19 0.97 11.59
CA PRO A 411 -22.44 0.26 12.62
C PRO A 411 -21.64 -0.94 12.06
N GLU A 412 -20.42 -1.12 12.56
CA GLU A 412 -19.56 -2.28 12.25
C GLU A 412 -19.07 -2.40 10.80
N THR A 413 -19.34 -1.42 9.94
CA THR A 413 -18.86 -1.39 8.55
C THR A 413 -17.37 -1.07 8.39
N ILE A 414 -16.76 -0.41 9.38
CA ILE A 414 -15.34 -0.03 9.36
C ILE A 414 -14.50 -1.06 10.13
N HIS A 415 -14.88 -1.39 11.36
CA HIS A 415 -14.26 -2.43 12.20
C HIS A 415 -12.71 -2.46 12.14
N GLY A 416 -12.09 -1.28 12.26
CA GLY A 416 -10.64 -1.08 12.23
C GLY A 416 -9.98 -1.13 10.85
N SER A 417 -10.73 -1.11 9.75
CA SER A 417 -10.22 -1.11 8.38
C SER A 417 -10.99 -0.11 7.52
N LEU A 418 -10.33 0.95 7.08
CA LEU A 418 -10.92 1.98 6.21
C LEU A 418 -10.16 2.04 4.89
N HIS A 419 -10.85 1.86 3.76
CA HIS A 419 -10.28 2.05 2.43
C HIS A 419 -11.09 3.14 1.69
N VAL A 420 -10.46 4.26 1.36
CA VAL A 420 -11.14 5.45 0.80
C VAL A 420 -10.37 5.98 -0.41
N THR A 421 -11.12 6.32 -1.45
CA THR A 421 -10.57 7.03 -2.61
C THR A 421 -10.31 8.50 -2.27
N VAL A 422 -9.05 8.93 -2.35
CA VAL A 422 -8.68 10.35 -2.38
C VAL A 422 -8.80 10.85 -3.82
N GLN A 423 -9.66 11.84 -4.05
CA GLN A 423 -9.88 12.37 -5.41
C GLN A 423 -8.75 13.32 -5.80
N GLY A 424 -8.34 13.30 -7.07
CA GLY A 424 -7.23 14.11 -7.58
C GLY A 424 -7.36 15.60 -7.27
N GLU A 425 -8.58 16.14 -7.35
CA GLU A 425 -8.86 17.55 -7.03
C GLU A 425 -8.76 17.90 -5.54
N VAL A 426 -8.69 16.90 -4.65
CA VAL A 426 -8.61 17.07 -3.18
C VAL A 426 -7.22 16.68 -2.65
N ILE A 427 -6.34 16.09 -3.46
CA ILE A 427 -4.99 15.65 -3.04
C ILE A 427 -4.21 16.82 -2.46
N GLU A 428 -4.08 17.91 -3.22
CA GLU A 428 -3.32 19.10 -2.81
C GLU A 428 -3.84 19.67 -1.48
N GLN A 429 -5.15 19.78 -1.33
CA GLN A 429 -5.77 20.26 -0.09
C GLN A 429 -5.54 19.32 1.10
N SER A 430 -5.37 18.02 0.84
CA SER A 430 -5.24 17.00 1.89
C SER A 430 -3.79 16.73 2.28
N PHE A 431 -2.87 16.84 1.33
CA PHE A 431 -1.49 16.35 1.44
C PHE A 431 -0.41 17.31 0.89
N GLY A 432 -0.80 18.46 0.32
CA GLY A 432 0.15 19.41 -0.29
C GLY A 432 0.99 20.20 0.71
N GLU A 433 0.58 20.26 1.98
CA GLU A 433 1.28 20.98 3.05
C GLU A 433 1.43 20.08 4.29
N GLU A 434 2.57 20.14 4.99
CA GLU A 434 2.91 19.29 6.15
C GLU A 434 1.75 19.22 7.17
N HIS A 435 1.24 20.40 7.54
CA HIS A 435 0.20 20.52 8.56
C HIS A 435 -1.16 19.97 8.08
N LEU A 436 -1.47 20.06 6.79
CA LEU A 436 -2.70 19.51 6.22
C LEU A 436 -2.60 17.99 6.11
N CYS A 437 -1.45 17.47 5.70
CA CYS A 437 -1.14 16.04 5.69
C CYS A 437 -1.34 15.45 7.10
N PHE A 438 -0.73 16.08 8.11
CA PHE A 438 -0.90 15.71 9.52
C PHE A 438 -2.38 15.66 9.92
N ARG A 439 -3.12 16.74 9.68
CA ARG A 439 -4.54 16.80 10.02
C ARG A 439 -5.35 15.74 9.30
N THR A 440 -5.10 15.50 8.02
CA THR A 440 -5.82 14.49 7.23
C THR A 440 -5.63 13.11 7.84
N LEU A 441 -4.39 12.69 8.09
CA LEU A 441 -4.07 11.39 8.68
C LEU A 441 -4.61 11.26 10.11
N GLN A 442 -4.50 12.32 10.91
CA GLN A 442 -5.10 12.39 12.26
C GLN A 442 -6.59 12.07 12.21
N ARG A 443 -7.34 12.74 11.33
CA ARG A 443 -8.79 12.62 11.24
C ARG A 443 -9.25 11.25 10.75
N LEU A 444 -8.53 10.67 9.77
CA LEU A 444 -8.83 9.34 9.26
C LEU A 444 -8.60 8.29 10.35
N THR A 445 -7.49 8.41 11.07
CA THR A 445 -7.14 7.50 12.18
C THR A 445 -8.16 7.58 13.31
N THR A 446 -8.44 8.80 13.80
CA THR A 446 -9.35 9.00 14.93
C THR A 446 -10.78 8.59 14.59
N ALA A 447 -11.29 8.95 13.41
CA ALA A 447 -12.65 8.57 13.01
C ALA A 447 -12.81 7.06 12.83
N THR A 448 -11.79 6.39 12.29
CA THR A 448 -11.79 4.91 12.11
C THR A 448 -11.81 4.21 13.46
N LEU A 449 -11.00 4.69 14.41
CA LEU A 449 -10.91 4.14 15.76
C LEU A 449 -12.20 4.41 16.55
N GLU A 450 -12.68 5.64 16.52
CA GLU A 450 -13.90 6.06 17.22
C GLU A 450 -15.12 5.32 16.70
N HIS A 451 -15.31 5.19 15.38
CA HIS A 451 -16.44 4.43 14.82
C HIS A 451 -16.45 2.97 15.28
N GLY A 452 -15.27 2.34 15.37
CA GLY A 452 -15.13 0.97 15.84
C GLY A 452 -15.46 0.77 17.33
N MET A 453 -15.25 1.80 18.17
CA MET A 453 -15.50 1.74 19.61
C MET A 453 -16.84 2.36 20.03
N HIS A 454 -17.33 3.32 19.27
CA HIS A 454 -18.54 4.11 19.51
C HIS A 454 -19.34 4.22 18.19
N PRO A 455 -20.00 3.13 17.77
CA PRO A 455 -20.77 3.13 16.53
C PRO A 455 -21.96 4.10 16.63
N PRO A 456 -22.41 4.66 15.49
CA PRO A 456 -23.54 5.57 15.48
C PRO A 456 -24.84 4.87 15.89
N VAL A 457 -25.82 5.68 16.31
CA VAL A 457 -27.15 5.19 16.67
C VAL A 457 -27.83 4.61 15.42
N SER A 458 -28.33 3.38 15.52
CA SER A 458 -29.11 2.77 14.45
C SER A 458 -30.37 3.59 14.12
N PRO A 459 -30.75 3.73 12.84
CA PRO A 459 -31.94 4.47 12.44
C PRO A 459 -33.19 3.90 13.10
N LYS A 460 -34.09 4.76 13.57
CA LYS A 460 -35.39 4.32 14.09
C LYS A 460 -36.25 3.75 12.95
N PRO A 461 -37.15 2.78 13.22
CA PRO A 461 -38.02 2.20 12.19
C PRO A 461 -38.81 3.24 11.40
N GLU A 462 -39.31 4.29 12.06
CA GLU A 462 -40.04 5.38 11.41
C GLU A 462 -39.16 6.23 10.47
N TRP A 463 -37.86 6.35 10.76
CA TRP A 463 -36.92 7.05 9.87
C TRP A 463 -36.55 6.19 8.68
N HIS A 464 -36.41 4.88 8.87
CA HIS A 464 -36.16 3.93 7.79
C HIS A 464 -37.32 3.93 6.79
N ALA A 465 -38.56 3.83 7.27
CA ALA A 465 -39.76 3.86 6.43
C ALA A 465 -39.89 5.19 5.66
N LEU A 466 -39.63 6.32 6.34
CA LEU A 466 -39.65 7.63 5.67
C LEU A 466 -38.55 7.73 4.60
N MET A 467 -37.35 7.24 4.86
CA MET A 467 -36.27 7.24 3.87
C MET A 467 -36.57 6.34 2.66
N ASP A 468 -37.25 5.21 2.87
CA ASP A 468 -37.73 4.36 1.77
C ASP A 468 -38.75 5.10 0.89
N GLU A 469 -39.72 5.80 1.50
CA GLU A 469 -40.69 6.63 0.77
C GLU A 469 -40.00 7.78 0.01
N MET A 470 -39.08 8.49 0.68
CA MET A 470 -38.34 9.60 0.08
C MET A 470 -37.45 9.16 -1.08
N ALA A 471 -36.83 7.97 -0.99
CA ALA A 471 -36.01 7.41 -2.05
C ALA A 471 -36.87 7.10 -3.31
N ILE A 472 -38.06 6.55 -3.14
CA ILE A 472 -38.99 6.29 -4.26
C ILE A 472 -39.42 7.58 -4.94
N VAL A 473 -39.67 8.66 -4.17
CA VAL A 473 -40.10 9.95 -4.72
C VAL A 473 -38.94 10.71 -5.40
N ALA A 474 -37.70 10.47 -4.96
CA ALA A 474 -36.52 11.17 -5.48
C ALA A 474 -35.90 10.53 -6.72
N THR A 475 -36.23 9.27 -7.02
CA THR A 475 -35.87 8.57 -8.26
C THR A 475 -36.93 8.79 -9.32
#